data_AF-A0A2P5NRL0-F1
#
_entry.id   AF-A0A2P5NRL0-F1
#
_cell.length_a   1.000
_cell.length_b   1.000
_cell.length_c   1.000
_cell.angle_alpha   90.00
_cell.angle_beta   90.00
_cell.angle_gamma   90.00
#
_symmetry.space_group_name_H-M   'P 1'
#
loop_
_entity.id
_entity.type
_entity.pdbx_description
1 polymer ?
#
loop_
_entity_poly.entity_id
_entity_poly.type
_entity_poly.pdbx_seq_one_letter_code
_entity_poly.pdbx_strand_id
1 'polypeptide(L)'
;MLPATAETGMLTSTRATLALARASSLARSLARSLACALSLSACASLHGEIAPDPVPPSAYTPATCRELTLMHARTMRTLVFSSIAQDHQYAEDRTRVFGAPVPMALIFEESRAAEVARLKGEAIALAAQFEHMGCVAREG
;
A
#
# COMPACT_ATOMS: atom_id res chain seq x y z
N MET A 1 31.55 79.31 12.27
CA MET A 1 32.38 78.20 11.76
C MET A 1 31.57 76.91 11.90
N LEU A 2 31.09 76.35 10.77
CA LEU A 2 30.77 74.92 10.62
C LEU A 2 32.10 74.11 10.64
N PRO A 3 32.15 72.75 10.84
CA PRO A 3 31.25 71.74 10.25
C PRO A 3 31.04 70.38 11.01
N ALA A 4 30.34 69.45 10.32
CA ALA A 4 30.40 67.96 10.40
C ALA A 4 29.68 67.26 11.58
N THR A 5 28.99 66.09 11.50
CA THR A 5 28.79 64.99 10.54
C THR A 5 27.71 64.05 11.16
N ALA A 6 26.67 63.62 10.44
CA ALA A 6 26.57 62.36 9.65
C ALA A 6 26.17 61.08 10.44
N GLU A 7 25.06 60.49 9.98
CA GLU A 7 24.78 59.06 9.79
C GLU A 7 24.81 58.09 10.99
N THR A 8 23.63 57.76 11.52
CA THR A 8 23.37 56.48 12.20
C THR A 8 21.94 56.01 11.90
N GLY A 9 21.75 55.02 11.03
CA GLY A 9 20.40 54.51 10.81
C GLY A 9 20.20 53.48 9.70
N MET A 10 21.06 52.47 9.55
CA MET A 10 20.81 51.46 8.50
C MET A 10 21.34 50.03 8.74
N LEU A 11 21.59 49.62 9.99
CA LEU A 11 22.18 48.30 10.27
C LEU A 11 21.31 47.30 11.06
N THR A 12 20.10 47.67 11.49
CA THR A 12 19.26 46.80 12.34
C THR A 12 18.25 45.93 11.58
N SER A 13 18.01 46.18 10.28
CA SER A 13 16.89 45.54 9.54
C SER A 13 17.21 44.12 9.02
N THR A 14 18.48 43.79 8.77
CA THR A 14 18.84 42.54 8.05
C THR A 14 18.93 41.30 8.94
N ARG A 15 19.01 41.44 10.26
CA ARG A 15 19.12 40.28 11.19
C ARG A 15 17.78 39.64 11.53
N ALA A 16 16.70 40.41 11.51
CA ALA A 16 15.36 39.91 11.86
C ALA A 16 14.77 38.96 10.79
N THR A 17 15.10 39.17 9.52
CA THR A 17 14.55 38.38 8.39
C THR A 17 15.19 36.99 8.28
N LEU A 18 16.45 36.82 8.68
CA LEU A 18 17.15 35.53 8.63
C LEU A 18 16.67 34.54 9.71
N ALA A 19 16.20 35.03 10.86
CA ALA A 19 15.69 34.18 11.94
C ALA A 19 14.32 33.57 11.60
N LEU A 20 13.41 34.32 10.97
CA LEU A 20 12.11 33.79 10.53
C LEU A 20 12.24 32.78 9.38
N ALA A 21 13.21 32.96 8.48
CA ALA A 21 13.42 32.03 7.37
C ALA A 21 13.85 30.62 7.84
N ARG A 22 14.72 30.53 8.86
CA ARG A 22 15.18 29.25 9.44
C ARG A 22 14.11 28.54 10.28
N ALA A 23 13.22 29.27 10.95
CA ALA A 23 12.11 28.66 11.68
C ALA A 23 11.12 27.96 10.73
N SER A 24 10.91 28.52 9.53
CA SER A 24 9.97 27.98 8.54
C SER A 24 10.47 26.70 7.82
N SER A 25 11.78 26.46 7.79
CA SER A 25 12.36 25.26 7.14
C SER A 25 12.37 24.06 8.08
N LEU A 26 12.62 24.28 9.38
CA LEU A 26 12.52 23.24 10.41
C LEU A 26 11.08 22.75 10.59
N ALA A 27 10.10 23.66 10.58
CA ALA A 27 8.68 23.30 10.65
C ALA A 27 8.22 22.48 9.43
N ARG A 28 8.69 22.81 8.22
CA ARG A 28 8.42 22.03 7.00
C ARG A 28 9.13 20.67 6.98
N SER A 29 10.33 20.59 7.55
CA SER A 29 11.08 19.34 7.70
C SER A 29 10.38 18.37 8.66
N LEU A 30 9.90 18.86 9.80
CA LEU A 30 9.18 18.07 10.79
C LEU A 30 7.79 17.62 10.29
N ALA A 31 7.10 18.48 9.54
CA ALA A 31 5.83 18.11 8.90
C ALA A 31 6.00 17.00 7.85
N ARG A 32 7.11 17.00 7.09
CA ARG A 32 7.43 15.92 6.14
C ARG A 32 7.76 14.60 6.83
N SER A 33 8.48 14.63 7.96
CA SER A 33 8.79 13.40 8.69
C SER A 33 7.57 12.78 9.38
N LEU A 34 6.62 13.60 9.86
CA LEU A 34 5.36 13.07 10.43
C LEU A 34 4.43 12.48 9.36
N ALA A 35 4.35 13.07 8.16
CA ALA A 35 3.53 12.55 7.07
C ALA A 35 4.02 11.18 6.58
N CYS A 36 5.33 10.92 6.56
CA CYS A 36 5.88 9.61 6.24
C CYS A 36 5.62 8.57 7.35
N ALA A 37 5.54 8.97 8.62
CA ALA A 37 5.25 8.06 9.72
C ALA A 37 3.77 7.63 9.78
N LEU A 38 2.85 8.51 9.34
CA LEU A 38 1.41 8.22 9.29
C LEU A 38 1.00 7.37 8.07
N SER A 39 1.82 7.28 7.03
CA SER A 39 1.60 6.33 5.92
C SER A 39 1.98 4.88 6.26
N LEU A 40 2.62 4.63 7.42
CA LEU A 40 2.97 3.28 7.90
C LEU A 40 1.91 2.67 8.81
N SER A 41 0.83 3.37 9.13
CA SER A 41 -0.38 2.72 9.67
C SER A 41 -1.15 2.09 8.51
N ALA A 42 -0.53 1.12 7.85
CA ALA A 42 -1.24 0.13 7.05
C ALA A 42 -2.03 -0.71 8.06
N CYS A 43 -3.23 -0.26 8.40
CA CYS A 43 -4.21 -1.16 8.97
C CYS A 43 -4.37 -2.29 7.95
N ALA A 44 -3.84 -3.48 8.25
CA ALA A 44 -4.18 -4.66 7.48
C ALA A 44 -5.71 -4.67 7.34
N SER A 45 -6.22 -4.70 6.11
CA SER A 45 -7.66 -4.87 5.88
C SER A 45 -8.00 -6.35 5.92
N LEU A 46 -9.23 -6.66 6.35
CA LEU A 46 -9.78 -8.01 6.24
C LEU A 46 -9.73 -8.46 4.78
N HIS A 47 -9.45 -9.74 4.54
CA HIS A 47 -9.36 -10.25 3.16
C HIS A 47 -10.61 -9.94 2.32
N GLY A 48 -11.80 -9.90 2.95
CA GLY A 48 -13.06 -9.58 2.29
C GLY A 48 -13.16 -8.14 1.75
N GLU A 49 -12.43 -7.19 2.34
CA GLU A 49 -12.45 -5.77 1.97
C GLU A 49 -11.48 -5.45 0.81
N ILE A 50 -10.62 -6.40 0.46
CA ILE A 50 -9.63 -6.23 -0.62
C ILE A 50 -10.33 -6.40 -1.96
N ALA A 51 -10.34 -5.31 -2.72
CA ALA A 51 -10.81 -5.30 -4.09
C ALA A 51 -9.92 -6.21 -4.97
N PRO A 52 -10.51 -6.97 -5.90
CA PRO A 52 -9.74 -7.73 -6.88
C PRO A 52 -9.00 -6.80 -7.84
N ASP A 53 -7.79 -7.18 -8.22
CA ASP A 53 -7.08 -6.49 -9.29
C ASP A 53 -7.70 -6.84 -10.65
N PRO A 54 -7.86 -5.86 -11.56
CA PRO A 54 -8.44 -6.13 -12.87
C PRO A 54 -7.45 -6.92 -13.73
N VAL A 55 -7.77 -8.20 -13.97
CA VAL A 55 -7.04 -9.07 -14.91
C VAL A 55 -7.90 -9.31 -16.15
N PRO A 56 -7.41 -9.03 -17.37
CA PRO A 56 -8.20 -9.25 -18.57
C PRO A 56 -8.36 -10.75 -18.85
N PRO A 57 -9.59 -11.25 -19.13
CA PRO A 57 -9.81 -12.67 -19.43
C PRO A 57 -9.09 -13.11 -20.70
N SER A 58 -8.81 -12.17 -21.62
CA SER A 58 -8.05 -12.44 -22.85
C SER A 58 -6.64 -12.97 -22.60
N ALA A 59 -6.08 -12.77 -21.40
CA ALA A 59 -4.80 -13.37 -21.00
C ALA A 59 -4.82 -14.91 -21.02
N TYR A 60 -6.02 -15.51 -20.92
CA TYR A 60 -6.22 -16.96 -20.84
C TYR A 60 -6.83 -17.57 -22.12
N THR A 61 -7.03 -16.78 -23.18
CA THR A 61 -7.58 -17.22 -24.47
C THR A 61 -6.90 -18.45 -25.09
N PRO A 62 -5.56 -18.61 -25.05
CA PRO A 62 -4.92 -19.77 -25.70
C PRO A 62 -5.06 -21.07 -24.89
N ALA A 63 -5.62 -21.05 -23.67
CA ALA A 63 -5.69 -22.21 -22.81
C ALA A 63 -6.88 -23.13 -23.16
N THR A 64 -6.67 -24.44 -23.07
CA THR A 64 -7.74 -25.44 -23.20
C THR A 64 -8.64 -25.47 -21.95
N CYS A 65 -9.87 -26.00 -22.06
CA CYS A 65 -10.75 -26.16 -20.88
C CYS A 65 -10.06 -26.91 -19.72
N ARG A 66 -9.29 -27.96 -20.02
CA ARG A 66 -8.54 -28.73 -19.02
C ARG A 66 -7.48 -27.88 -18.32
N GLU A 67 -6.74 -27.08 -19.08
CA GLU A 67 -5.72 -26.18 -18.53
C GLU A 67 -6.35 -25.09 -17.69
N LEU A 68 -7.46 -24.50 -18.15
CA LEU A 68 -8.22 -23.55 -17.35
C LEU A 68 -8.66 -24.17 -16.02
N THR A 69 -9.22 -25.39 -16.00
CA THR A 69 -9.59 -26.10 -14.76
C THR A 69 -8.42 -26.24 -13.80
N LEU A 70 -7.26 -26.65 -14.32
CA LEU A 70 -6.05 -26.79 -13.51
C LEU A 70 -5.54 -25.45 -12.98
N MET A 71 -5.55 -24.41 -13.81
CA MET A 71 -5.14 -23.05 -13.41
C MET A 71 -6.08 -22.51 -12.35
N HIS A 72 -7.39 -22.60 -12.55
CA HIS A 72 -8.38 -22.13 -11.60
C HIS A 72 -8.31 -22.87 -10.26
N ALA A 73 -8.18 -24.20 -10.27
CA ALA A 73 -7.99 -24.97 -9.04
C ALA A 73 -6.72 -24.56 -8.28
N ARG A 74 -5.62 -24.28 -9.00
CA ARG A 74 -4.38 -23.78 -8.39
C ARG A 74 -4.55 -22.38 -7.82
N THR A 75 -5.12 -21.45 -8.59
CA THR A 75 -5.38 -20.07 -8.15
C THR A 75 -6.28 -20.04 -6.92
N MET A 76 -7.37 -20.81 -6.91
CA MET A 76 -8.28 -20.90 -5.76
C MET A 76 -7.58 -21.48 -4.53
N ARG A 77 -6.75 -22.52 -4.69
CA ARG A 77 -5.97 -23.07 -3.57
C ARG A 77 -5.04 -22.02 -2.98
N THR A 78 -4.27 -21.33 -3.82
CA THR A 78 -3.37 -20.27 -3.37
C THR A 78 -4.14 -19.14 -2.70
N LEU A 79 -5.26 -18.71 -3.29
CA LEU A 79 -6.10 -17.65 -2.74
C LEU A 79 -6.60 -17.99 -1.34
N VAL A 80 -7.04 -19.23 -1.08
CA VAL A 80 -7.48 -19.67 0.25
C VAL A 80 -6.35 -19.55 1.28
N PHE A 81 -5.15 -20.04 0.96
CA PHE A 81 -4.00 -19.94 1.87
C PHE A 81 -3.59 -18.48 2.11
N SER A 82 -3.54 -17.65 1.08
CA SER A 82 -3.19 -16.24 1.21
C SER A 82 -4.23 -15.46 2.01
N SER A 83 -5.53 -15.78 1.84
CA SER A 83 -6.62 -15.15 2.59
C SER A 83 -6.57 -15.50 4.09
N ILE A 84 -6.38 -16.78 4.42
CA ILE A 84 -6.23 -17.23 5.81
C ILE A 84 -5.03 -16.53 6.47
N ALA A 85 -3.90 -16.47 5.75
CA ALA A 85 -2.70 -15.86 6.27
C ALA A 85 -2.88 -14.34 6.50
N GLN A 86 -3.65 -13.66 5.65
CA GLN A 86 -3.99 -12.25 5.83
C GLN A 86 -4.93 -12.02 7.03
N ASP A 87 -5.91 -12.88 7.24
CA ASP A 87 -6.78 -12.78 8.42
C ASP A 87 -6.03 -13.01 9.74
N HIS A 88 -5.06 -13.91 9.73
CA HIS A 88 -4.17 -14.09 10.88
C HIS A 88 -3.35 -12.82 11.15
N GLN A 89 -2.81 -12.17 10.12
CA GLN A 89 -2.11 -10.89 10.28
C GLN A 89 -3.03 -9.81 10.83
N TYR A 90 -4.24 -9.68 10.27
CA TYR A 90 -5.25 -8.76 10.79
C TYR A 90 -5.54 -8.98 12.30
N ALA A 91 -5.68 -10.24 12.71
CA ALA A 91 -5.92 -10.60 14.10
C ALA A 91 -4.70 -10.30 15.00
N GLU A 92 -3.48 -10.58 14.52
CA GLU A 92 -2.25 -10.24 15.23
C GLU A 92 -2.08 -8.73 15.40
N ASP A 93 -2.30 -7.94 14.36
CA ASP A 93 -2.18 -6.48 14.43
C ASP A 93 -3.18 -5.89 15.42
N ARG A 94 -4.41 -6.44 15.47
CA ARG A 94 -5.42 -6.03 16.44
C ARG A 94 -5.02 -6.31 17.89
N THR A 95 -4.27 -7.38 18.14
CA THR A 95 -3.84 -7.78 19.49
C THR A 95 -2.52 -7.13 19.92
N ARG A 96 -1.67 -6.70 18.98
CA ARG A 96 -0.37 -6.05 19.23
C ARG A 96 -0.44 -4.59 19.66
N VAL A 97 -1.64 -3.97 19.62
CA VAL A 97 -1.90 -2.60 20.12
C VAL A 97 -1.51 -2.43 21.61
N PHE A 98 -1.33 -3.53 22.37
CA PHE A 98 -1.00 -3.50 23.81
C PHE A 98 0.47 -3.78 24.18
N GLY A 99 1.46 -3.51 23.32
CA GLY A 99 2.77 -3.06 23.82
C GLY A 99 4.05 -3.84 23.47
N ALA A 100 4.14 -4.50 22.31
CA ALA A 100 5.46 -4.91 21.79
C ALA A 100 5.47 -5.04 20.25
N PRO A 101 6.20 -4.18 19.51
CA PRO A 101 6.40 -4.37 18.08
C PRO A 101 7.36 -5.56 17.87
N VAL A 102 6.83 -6.68 17.38
CA VAL A 102 7.64 -7.84 16.98
C VAL A 102 8.14 -7.60 15.54
N PRO A 103 9.46 -7.52 15.29
CA PRO A 103 10.02 -7.09 14.00
C PRO A 103 9.84 -8.09 12.84
N MET A 104 9.23 -9.26 13.08
CA MET A 104 9.06 -10.29 12.05
C MET A 104 7.94 -10.00 11.03
N ALA A 105 7.04 -9.04 11.30
CA ALA A 105 5.96 -8.69 10.38
C ALA A 105 6.38 -7.72 9.27
N LEU A 106 7.36 -6.85 9.54
CA LEU A 106 7.75 -5.73 8.66
C LEU A 106 8.53 -6.15 7.40
N ILE A 107 9.06 -7.38 7.34
CA ILE A 107 9.96 -7.82 6.25
C ILE A 107 9.18 -8.58 5.15
N PHE A 108 7.94 -8.99 5.41
CA PHE A 108 7.08 -9.71 4.44
C PHE A 108 5.79 -8.95 4.12
N GLU A 109 5.77 -7.65 4.42
CA GLU A 109 4.57 -6.80 4.38
C GLU A 109 4.34 -6.14 3.01
N GLU A 110 5.35 -6.03 2.17
CA GLU A 110 5.16 -5.79 0.72
C GLU A 110 4.67 -7.10 0.08
N SER A 111 3.40 -7.37 -0.25
CA SER A 111 2.11 -6.73 -0.07
C SER A 111 1.11 -7.87 -0.15
N ARG A 112 0.92 -8.64 0.94
CA ARG A 112 0.01 -9.80 0.92
C ARG A 112 -1.39 -9.42 0.48
N ALA A 113 -1.82 -8.21 0.80
CA ALA A 113 -3.05 -7.63 0.30
C ALA A 113 -3.06 -7.50 -1.24
N ALA A 114 -1.95 -7.09 -1.86
CA ALA A 114 -1.84 -7.04 -3.32
C ALA A 114 -1.76 -8.44 -3.93
N GLU A 115 -1.14 -9.40 -3.24
CA GLU A 115 -1.16 -10.80 -3.68
C GLU A 115 -2.58 -11.37 -3.67
N VAL A 116 -3.35 -11.12 -2.61
CA VAL A 116 -4.77 -11.52 -2.53
C VAL A 116 -5.59 -10.78 -3.59
N ALA A 117 -5.37 -9.48 -3.81
CA ALA A 117 -6.03 -8.70 -4.86
C ALA A 117 -5.79 -9.30 -6.24
N ARG A 118 -4.53 -9.60 -6.57
CA ARG A 118 -4.13 -10.27 -7.82
C ARG A 118 -4.79 -11.63 -7.97
N LEU A 119 -4.71 -12.49 -6.94
CA LEU A 119 -5.28 -13.84 -6.99
C LEU A 119 -6.80 -13.82 -7.16
N LYS A 120 -7.51 -12.89 -6.52
CA LYS A 120 -8.95 -12.69 -6.75
C LYS A 120 -9.24 -12.25 -8.19
N GLY A 121 -8.44 -11.32 -8.72
CA GLY A 121 -8.50 -10.87 -10.11
C GLY A 121 -8.35 -12.02 -11.11
N GLU A 122 -7.32 -12.84 -10.91
CA GLU A 122 -7.07 -14.03 -11.73
C GLU A 122 -8.22 -15.03 -11.63
N ALA A 123 -8.78 -15.26 -10.44
CA ALA A 123 -9.91 -16.17 -10.25
C ALA A 123 -11.15 -15.70 -11.03
N ILE A 124 -11.47 -14.40 -11.00
CA ILE A 124 -12.59 -13.80 -11.74
C ILE A 124 -12.34 -13.89 -13.25
N ALA A 125 -11.13 -13.57 -13.71
CA ALA A 125 -10.77 -13.62 -15.12
C ALA A 125 -10.84 -15.05 -15.69
N LEU A 126 -10.37 -16.04 -14.92
CA LEU A 126 -10.49 -17.45 -15.26
C LEU A 126 -11.95 -17.89 -15.30
N ALA A 127 -12.75 -17.52 -14.30
CA ALA A 127 -14.19 -17.81 -14.25
C ALA A 127 -14.92 -17.28 -15.49
N ALA A 128 -14.69 -16.01 -15.86
CA ALA A 128 -15.24 -15.41 -17.06
C ALA A 128 -14.82 -16.16 -18.35
N GLN A 129 -13.58 -16.64 -18.41
CA GLN A 129 -13.10 -17.43 -19.54
C GLN A 129 -13.76 -18.82 -19.62
N PHE A 130 -14.02 -19.49 -18.49
CA PHE A 130 -14.79 -20.74 -18.50
C PHE A 130 -16.20 -20.55 -19.04
N GLU A 131 -16.88 -19.49 -18.60
CA GLU A 131 -18.22 -19.14 -19.07
C GLU A 131 -18.22 -18.85 -20.57
N HIS A 132 -17.23 -18.07 -21.03
CA HIS A 132 -17.10 -17.73 -22.45
C HIS A 132 -16.85 -18.95 -23.33
N MET A 133 -16.04 -19.91 -22.88
CA MET A 133 -15.75 -21.13 -23.64
C MET A 133 -16.79 -22.24 -23.44
N GLY A 134 -17.80 -22.05 -22.59
CA GLY A 134 -18.80 -23.07 -22.29
C GLY A 134 -18.21 -24.34 -21.66
N CYS A 135 -17.08 -24.21 -20.97
CA CYS A 135 -16.42 -25.32 -20.28
C CYS A 135 -17.20 -25.64 -18.98
N VAL A 136 -18.37 -26.27 -19.10
CA VAL A 136 -19.10 -26.77 -17.94
C VAL A 136 -18.24 -27.84 -17.29
N ALA A 137 -17.90 -27.66 -16.01
CA ALA A 137 -17.28 -28.70 -15.20
C ALA A 137 -18.25 -29.89 -15.14
N ARG A 138 -18.19 -30.79 -16.14
CA ARG A 138 -18.75 -32.13 -16.00
C ARG A 138 -17.89 -32.80 -14.95
N GLU A 139 -18.37 -32.77 -13.71
CA GLU A 139 -18.01 -33.74 -12.70
C GLU A 139 -18.20 -35.12 -13.32
N GLY A 140 -17.07 -35.77 -13.63
CA GLY A 140 -16.99 -37.16 -14.07
C GLY A 140 -16.51 -38.00 -12.91
#